data_AF-A0A2S6S748-F1
#
_entry.id   AF-A0A2S6S748-F1
#
_cell.length_a   1.000
_cell.length_b   1.000
_cell.length_c   1.000
_cell.angle_alpha   90.00
_cell.angle_beta   90.00
_cell.angle_gamma   90.00
#
_symmetry.space_group_name_H-M   'P 1'
#
loop_
_entity.id
_entity.type
_entity.pdbx_description
1 polymer ?
#
loop_
_entity_poly.entity_id
_entity_poly.type
_entity_poly.pdbx_seq_one_letter_code
_entity_poly.pdbx_strand_id
1 'polypeptide(L)'
;MKKEKILEIIKDHFKSEGLKVEFRNKNKLKWNEALDKMNYVPCNYLFYSLEYEYEYQSLFNDECIDCSIIIKKYDDVFIVWPILMTKKGRNYELITYDNTIYSPLVSKLLSLKNKKEVNNLCYDLVKKISNKLKIKTIRIIDSFKNEIDISIWHQNIIRNNPLLNVKYDLMLNLIDDLKSIKRNFRKSSKSLINKGYKIWNVKVMENLDKSKWEEFINLHFKVSGKKTRSNKTWDILKKQIQVKEAFLVYLEDDKNKIVGGGFFNFSKYECSYRVGVYSRNLFDKPLGHTVQAKAIEIMKKKLIIWYNIGPDYFEFYDPKPNEKEISISYFKKGFSSHIVPKYEFIIKFK
;
A
#
# COMPACT_ATOMS: atom_id res chain seq x y z
N MET A 1 14.40 -18.20 -15.58
CA MET A 1 15.34 -17.36 -16.34
C MET A 1 16.19 -16.64 -15.31
N LYS A 2 17.52 -16.56 -15.50
CA LYS A 2 18.39 -15.90 -14.49
C LYS A 2 18.02 -14.42 -14.34
N LYS A 3 18.12 -13.91 -13.10
CA LYS A 3 17.84 -12.51 -12.71
C LYS A 3 18.47 -11.49 -13.66
N GLU A 4 19.74 -11.67 -14.00
CA GLU A 4 20.51 -10.73 -14.82
C GLU A 4 19.84 -10.48 -16.18
N LYS A 5 19.32 -11.55 -16.79
CA LYS A 5 18.68 -11.48 -18.12
C LYS A 5 17.38 -10.69 -18.12
N ILE A 6 16.60 -10.75 -17.03
CA ILE A 6 15.38 -9.93 -16.90
C ILE A 6 15.74 -8.46 -16.74
N LEU A 7 16.72 -8.16 -15.88
CA LEU A 7 17.16 -6.78 -15.65
C LEU A 7 17.76 -6.16 -16.92
N GLU A 8 18.44 -6.96 -17.74
CA GLU A 8 18.94 -6.56 -19.06
C GLU A 8 17.79 -6.25 -20.03
N ILE A 9 16.79 -7.14 -20.15
CA ILE A 9 15.59 -6.91 -20.98
C ILE A 9 14.91 -5.58 -20.61
N ILE A 10 14.79 -5.27 -19.32
CA ILE A 10 14.21 -4.02 -18.83
C ILE A 10 15.06 -2.82 -19.28
N LYS A 11 16.37 -2.88 -19.06
CA LYS A 11 17.28 -1.80 -19.44
C LYS A 11 17.25 -1.53 -20.94
N ASP A 12 17.36 -2.58 -21.75
CA ASP A 12 17.41 -2.46 -23.21
C ASP A 12 16.11 -1.90 -23.78
N HIS A 13 14.97 -2.27 -23.20
CA HIS A 13 13.64 -1.79 -23.61
C HIS A 13 13.50 -0.27 -23.52
N PHE A 14 14.08 0.36 -22.50
CA PHE A 14 14.02 1.82 -22.37
C PHE A 14 15.22 2.51 -23.02
N LYS A 15 16.38 1.85 -23.07
CA LYS A 15 17.58 2.38 -23.72
C LYS A 15 17.37 2.57 -25.22
N SER A 16 16.61 1.69 -25.89
CA SER A 16 16.26 1.86 -27.30
C SER A 16 15.51 3.17 -27.59
N GLU A 17 14.83 3.72 -26.59
CA GLU A 17 14.08 4.98 -26.66
C GLU A 17 14.89 6.19 -26.13
N GLY A 18 16.19 6.01 -25.90
CA GLY A 18 17.06 7.05 -25.34
C GLY A 18 16.79 7.36 -23.87
N LEU A 19 16.16 6.45 -23.13
CA LEU A 19 15.88 6.59 -21.70
C LEU A 19 16.88 5.80 -20.85
N LYS A 20 17.26 6.36 -19.70
CA LYS A 20 18.15 5.72 -18.73
C LYS A 20 17.33 5.06 -17.62
N VAL A 21 17.73 3.84 -17.25
CA VAL A 21 17.09 3.06 -16.18
C VAL A 21 18.03 2.88 -15.00
N GLU A 22 17.54 3.19 -13.81
CA GLU A 22 18.21 2.89 -12.54
C GLU A 22 17.31 1.98 -11.69
N PHE A 23 17.86 0.90 -11.14
CA PHE A 23 17.11 -0.02 -10.30
C PHE A 23 17.04 0.46 -8.84
N ARG A 24 15.85 0.34 -8.22
CA ARG A 24 15.56 0.77 -6.85
C ARG A 24 16.48 0.16 -5.81
N ASN A 25 16.68 -1.16 -5.88
CA ASN A 25 17.45 -1.94 -4.91
C ASN A 25 18.92 -1.49 -4.78
N LYS A 26 19.45 -0.77 -5.77
CA LYS A 26 20.82 -0.20 -5.74
C LYS A 26 20.85 1.27 -5.35
N ASN A 27 19.70 1.94 -5.23
CA ASN A 27 19.61 3.41 -5.17
C ASN A 27 18.48 3.90 -4.25
N LYS A 28 18.55 3.62 -2.94
CA LYS A 28 17.53 4.10 -1.98
C LYS A 28 17.32 5.62 -2.03
N LEU A 29 18.42 6.39 -1.95
CA LEU A 29 18.35 7.87 -1.92
C LEU A 29 17.68 8.40 -3.19
N LYS A 30 18.12 7.92 -4.37
CA LYS A 30 17.53 8.34 -5.65
C LYS A 30 16.06 7.96 -5.79
N TRP A 31 15.63 6.84 -5.21
CA TRP A 31 14.20 6.47 -5.23
C TRP A 31 13.36 7.50 -4.47
N ASN A 32 13.81 7.91 -3.28
CA ASN A 32 13.10 8.92 -2.49
C ASN A 32 13.13 10.30 -3.18
N GLU A 33 14.28 10.71 -3.71
CA GLU A 33 14.40 11.96 -4.50
C GLU A 33 13.47 11.94 -5.73
N ALA A 34 13.31 10.78 -6.37
CA ALA A 34 12.42 10.61 -7.50
C ALA A 34 10.94 10.72 -7.08
N LEU A 35 10.56 10.18 -5.92
CA LEU A 35 9.20 10.30 -5.37
C LEU A 35 8.82 11.76 -5.07
N ASP A 36 9.76 12.61 -4.67
CA ASP A 36 9.51 14.04 -4.40
C ASP A 36 9.10 14.83 -5.66
N LYS A 37 9.35 14.27 -6.85
CA LYS A 37 8.95 14.86 -8.15
C LYS A 37 7.53 14.47 -8.58
N MET A 38 6.84 13.62 -7.82
CA MET A 38 5.49 13.13 -8.15
C MET A 38 4.41 14.06 -7.57
N ASN A 39 3.23 14.07 -8.21
CA ASN A 39 2.06 14.83 -7.74
C ASN A 39 1.46 14.24 -6.46
N TYR A 40 1.37 12.91 -6.42
CA TYR A 40 0.81 12.15 -5.32
C TYR A 40 1.62 10.86 -5.18
N VAL A 41 1.95 10.49 -3.94
CA VAL A 41 2.73 9.28 -3.64
C VAL A 41 1.93 8.41 -2.68
N PRO A 42 1.29 7.33 -3.16
CA PRO A 42 0.65 6.35 -2.29
C PRO A 42 1.68 5.65 -1.41
N CYS A 43 1.26 5.16 -0.25
CA CYS A 43 2.14 4.49 0.72
C CYS A 43 2.84 3.26 0.12
N ASN A 44 2.24 2.62 -0.88
CA ASN A 44 2.74 1.41 -1.52
C ASN A 44 3.98 1.65 -2.42
N TYR A 45 4.33 2.91 -2.68
CA TYR A 45 5.53 3.27 -3.46
C TYR A 45 6.72 3.64 -2.58
N LEU A 46 6.52 3.78 -1.27
CA LEU A 46 7.60 4.09 -0.34
C LEU A 46 8.64 2.97 -0.31
N PHE A 47 9.90 3.33 -0.17
CA PHE A 47 11.01 2.37 -0.24
C PHE A 47 10.82 1.19 0.72
N TYR A 48 10.55 1.45 2.00
CA TYR A 48 10.37 0.38 2.98
C TYR A 48 9.05 -0.38 2.85
N SER A 49 8.02 0.22 2.25
CA SER A 49 6.82 -0.53 1.87
C SER A 49 7.16 -1.57 0.79
N LEU A 50 8.01 -1.21 -0.18
CA LEU A 50 8.44 -2.16 -1.21
C LEU A 50 9.41 -3.21 -0.68
N GLU A 51 10.29 -2.86 0.27
CA GLU A 51 11.11 -3.84 0.99
C GLU A 51 10.24 -4.85 1.75
N TYR A 52 9.19 -4.38 2.43
CA TYR A 52 8.26 -5.25 3.14
C TYR A 52 7.60 -6.23 2.17
N GLU A 53 7.12 -5.74 1.03
CA GLU A 53 6.43 -6.57 0.05
C GLU A 53 7.37 -7.58 -0.61
N TYR A 54 8.60 -7.16 -0.96
CA TYR A 54 9.62 -8.06 -1.48
C TYR A 54 9.91 -9.22 -0.50
N GLU A 55 10.15 -8.90 0.77
CA GLU A 55 10.41 -9.91 1.81
C GLU A 55 9.18 -10.79 2.03
N TYR A 56 7.97 -10.22 2.05
CA TYR A 56 6.73 -10.98 2.20
C TYR A 56 6.52 -11.96 1.05
N GLN A 57 6.67 -11.52 -0.20
CA GLN A 57 6.52 -12.35 -1.39
C GLN A 57 7.58 -13.46 -1.47
N SER A 58 8.79 -13.18 -0.98
CA SER A 58 9.88 -14.17 -0.91
C SER A 58 9.58 -15.35 0.03
N LEU A 59 8.58 -15.23 0.92
CA LEU A 59 8.15 -16.34 1.80
C LEU A 59 7.25 -17.36 1.09
N PHE A 60 6.58 -16.96 0.01
CA PHE A 60 5.54 -17.76 -0.66
C PHE A 60 5.90 -18.22 -2.07
N ASN A 61 7.05 -17.77 -2.56
CA ASN A 61 7.54 -18.00 -3.91
C ASN A 61 8.97 -18.56 -3.88
N ASP A 62 9.30 -19.42 -4.85
CA ASP A 62 10.62 -20.04 -4.97
C ASP A 62 11.68 -19.03 -5.39
N GLU A 63 11.27 -18.01 -6.14
CA GLU A 63 12.13 -16.92 -6.61
C GLU A 63 11.36 -15.60 -6.54
N CYS A 64 12.01 -14.55 -6.04
CA CYS A 64 11.49 -13.19 -6.07
C CYS A 64 12.62 -12.24 -6.51
N ILE A 65 12.36 -11.47 -7.57
CA ILE A 65 13.30 -10.52 -8.13
C ILE A 65 12.65 -9.14 -8.11
N ASP A 66 13.32 -8.21 -7.44
CA ASP A 66 12.96 -6.79 -7.51
C ASP A 66 13.44 -6.19 -8.84
N CYS A 67 12.46 -5.82 -9.66
CA CYS A 67 12.61 -5.19 -10.97
C CYS A 67 12.19 -3.72 -10.93
N SER A 68 12.01 -3.12 -9.74
CA SER A 68 11.55 -1.75 -9.58
C SER A 68 12.56 -0.75 -10.15
N ILE A 69 12.08 0.22 -10.92
CA ILE A 69 12.90 1.12 -11.73
C ILE A 69 12.56 2.60 -11.54
N ILE A 70 13.59 3.41 -11.72
CA ILE A 70 13.53 4.85 -11.97
C ILE A 70 13.91 5.04 -13.44
N ILE A 71 13.09 5.75 -14.19
CA ILE A 71 13.36 6.07 -15.60
C ILE A 71 13.68 7.56 -15.71
N LYS A 72 14.77 7.89 -16.41
CA LYS A 72 15.29 9.25 -16.56
C LYS A 72 15.54 9.61 -18.03
N LYS A 73 15.48 10.91 -18.33
CA LYS A 73 15.97 11.51 -19.59
C LYS A 73 16.72 12.79 -19.25
N TYR A 74 17.97 12.93 -19.71
CA TYR A 74 18.84 14.08 -19.41
C TYR A 74 18.84 14.46 -17.90
N ASP A 75 19.03 13.45 -17.05
CA ASP A 75 19.01 13.50 -15.57
C ASP A 75 17.68 13.84 -14.88
N ASP A 76 16.67 14.30 -15.61
CA ASP A 76 15.33 14.46 -15.07
C ASP A 76 14.64 13.12 -14.83
N VAL A 77 14.01 12.98 -13.66
CA VAL A 77 13.19 11.82 -13.31
C VAL A 77 11.86 11.91 -14.04
N PHE A 78 11.58 10.89 -14.85
CA PHE A 78 10.35 10.79 -15.62
C PHE A 78 9.34 9.87 -14.92
N ILE A 79 9.81 8.73 -14.44
CA ILE A 79 8.96 7.69 -13.82
C ILE A 79 9.62 7.07 -12.60
N VAL A 80 8.79 6.71 -11.63
CA VAL A 80 9.07 5.73 -10.58
C VAL A 80 8.08 4.58 -10.73
N TRP A 81 8.57 3.35 -10.95
CA TRP A 81 7.70 2.20 -11.18
C TRP A 81 8.13 0.98 -10.37
N PRO A 82 7.34 0.60 -9.35
CA PRO A 82 7.61 -0.60 -8.57
C PRO A 82 7.07 -1.84 -9.28
N ILE A 83 7.92 -2.84 -9.46
CA ILE A 83 7.55 -4.10 -10.08
C ILE A 83 8.46 -5.22 -9.54
N LEU A 84 7.84 -6.33 -9.18
CA LEU A 84 8.47 -7.57 -8.76
C LEU A 84 8.14 -8.64 -9.79
N MET A 85 9.10 -9.53 -10.03
CA MET A 85 8.87 -10.78 -10.70
C MET A 85 8.95 -11.90 -9.67
N THR A 86 7.91 -12.71 -9.59
CA THR A 86 7.86 -13.88 -8.71
C THR A 86 7.76 -15.16 -9.53
N LYS A 87 8.20 -16.27 -8.93
CA LYS A 87 8.09 -17.59 -9.52
C LYS A 87 7.67 -18.60 -8.45
N LYS A 88 6.68 -19.43 -8.79
CA LYS A 88 6.24 -20.58 -7.99
C LYS A 88 6.08 -21.81 -8.87
N GLY A 89 6.90 -22.82 -8.64
CA GLY A 89 7.06 -23.98 -9.51
C GLY A 89 7.47 -23.56 -10.92
N ARG A 90 6.56 -23.73 -11.88
CA ARG A 90 6.77 -23.34 -13.30
C ARG A 90 6.11 -22.01 -13.67
N ASN A 91 5.32 -21.43 -12.77
CA ASN A 91 4.54 -20.24 -13.05
C ASN A 91 5.31 -18.98 -12.66
N TYR A 92 5.35 -18.01 -13.57
CA TYR A 92 5.87 -16.68 -13.32
C TYR A 92 4.72 -15.69 -13.18
N GLU A 93 4.91 -14.68 -12.34
CA GLU A 93 3.99 -13.55 -12.22
C GLU A 93 4.78 -12.24 -12.21
N LEU A 94 4.13 -11.18 -12.69
CA LEU A 94 4.58 -9.81 -12.52
C LEU A 94 3.59 -9.12 -11.58
N ILE A 95 4.10 -8.59 -10.48
CA ILE A 95 3.29 -8.03 -9.40
C ILE A 95 3.96 -6.80 -8.82
N THR A 96 3.22 -6.01 -8.07
CA THR A 96 3.73 -4.95 -7.20
C THR A 96 3.25 -5.20 -5.79
N TYR A 97 1.93 -5.19 -5.60
CA TYR A 97 1.24 -5.36 -4.32
C TYR A 97 -0.07 -6.10 -4.58
N ASP A 98 -0.56 -6.86 -3.60
CA ASP A 98 -1.82 -7.64 -3.69
C ASP A 98 -1.90 -8.53 -4.95
N ASN A 99 -0.76 -9.06 -5.41
CA ASN A 99 -0.62 -9.85 -6.64
C ASN A 99 -1.11 -9.12 -7.91
N THR A 100 -0.99 -7.78 -7.93
CA THR A 100 -1.33 -6.93 -9.09
C THR A 100 -0.19 -5.97 -9.42
N ILE A 101 -0.06 -5.61 -10.69
CA ILE A 101 0.89 -4.59 -11.16
C ILE A 101 0.27 -3.22 -10.93
N TYR A 102 0.98 -2.35 -10.20
CA TYR A 102 0.54 -0.98 -9.99
C TYR A 102 1.02 -0.09 -11.16
N SER A 103 0.31 1.00 -11.40
CA SER A 103 0.72 1.99 -12.41
C SER A 103 2.10 2.59 -12.13
N PRO A 104 2.87 3.00 -13.15
CA PRO A 104 4.00 3.89 -12.90
C PRO A 104 3.53 5.23 -12.30
N LEU A 105 4.29 5.78 -11.34
CA LEU A 105 4.15 7.20 -10.99
C LEU A 105 4.95 8.02 -11.98
N VAL A 106 4.32 9.07 -12.49
CA VAL A 106 4.89 9.91 -13.53
C VAL A 106 5.13 11.31 -12.98
N SER A 107 6.32 11.85 -13.29
CA SER A 107 6.73 13.17 -12.82
C SER A 107 5.74 14.25 -13.26
N LYS A 108 5.49 15.20 -12.36
CA LYS A 108 4.59 16.32 -12.61
C LYS A 108 5.08 17.26 -13.70
N LEU A 109 6.39 17.28 -13.94
CA LEU A 109 7.07 18.16 -14.88
C LEU A 109 6.93 17.70 -16.35
N LEU A 110 6.45 16.48 -16.60
CA LEU A 110 6.32 15.99 -17.96
C LEU A 110 5.10 16.59 -18.68
N SER A 111 5.31 16.93 -19.96
CA SER A 111 4.22 17.27 -20.88
C SER A 111 3.27 16.07 -21.06
N LEU A 112 2.00 16.34 -21.39
CA LEU A 112 1.02 15.29 -21.59
C LEU A 112 1.44 14.27 -22.68
N LYS A 113 2.08 14.75 -23.75
CA LYS A 113 2.65 13.91 -24.81
C LYS A 113 3.67 12.92 -24.22
N ASN A 114 4.65 13.42 -23.47
CA ASN A 114 5.69 12.59 -22.88
C ASN A 114 5.10 11.61 -21.87
N LYS A 115 4.13 12.04 -21.04
CA LYS A 115 3.42 11.15 -20.09
C LYS A 115 2.77 9.96 -20.79
N LYS A 116 2.12 10.18 -21.95
CA LYS A 116 1.51 9.11 -22.75
C LYS A 116 2.54 8.14 -23.30
N GLU A 117 3.62 8.68 -23.88
CA GLU A 117 4.73 7.90 -24.45
C GLU A 117 5.35 6.97 -23.40
N VAL A 118 5.73 7.50 -22.24
CA VAL A 118 6.38 6.68 -21.21
C VAL A 118 5.44 5.65 -20.57
N ASN A 119 4.13 5.94 -20.44
CA ASN A 119 3.16 4.94 -19.99
C ASN A 119 2.99 3.81 -21.01
N ASN A 120 3.01 4.12 -22.31
CA ASN A 120 2.98 3.08 -23.36
C ASN A 120 4.21 2.18 -23.25
N LEU A 121 5.40 2.75 -23.09
CA LEU A 121 6.64 1.99 -22.92
C LEU A 121 6.58 1.06 -21.70
N CYS A 122 6.03 1.52 -20.57
CA CYS A 122 5.81 0.65 -19.40
C CYS A 122 4.87 -0.52 -19.73
N TYR A 123 3.75 -0.25 -20.39
CA TYR A 123 2.79 -1.31 -20.76
C TYR A 123 3.39 -2.31 -21.76
N ASP A 124 4.15 -1.82 -22.74
CA ASP A 124 4.85 -2.65 -23.72
C ASP A 124 5.90 -3.54 -23.06
N LEU A 125 6.59 -3.04 -22.02
CA LEU A 125 7.49 -3.86 -21.22
C LEU A 125 6.76 -5.01 -20.54
N VAL A 126 5.59 -4.74 -19.93
CA VAL A 126 4.78 -5.81 -19.31
C VAL A 126 4.46 -6.89 -20.34
N LYS A 127 3.98 -6.52 -21.53
CA LYS A 127 3.70 -7.48 -22.62
C LYS A 127 4.96 -8.25 -23.02
N LYS A 128 6.09 -7.57 -23.21
CA LYS A 128 7.37 -8.17 -23.62
C LYS A 128 7.84 -9.22 -22.61
N ILE A 129 7.82 -8.89 -21.31
CA ILE A 129 8.23 -9.82 -20.25
C ILE A 129 7.23 -10.98 -20.14
N SER A 130 5.93 -10.70 -20.15
CA SER A 130 4.88 -11.72 -20.09
C SER A 130 5.01 -12.74 -21.21
N ASN A 131 5.22 -12.30 -22.45
CA ASN A 131 5.45 -13.18 -23.59
C ASN A 131 6.72 -14.03 -23.42
N LYS A 132 7.82 -13.40 -22.97
CA LYS A 132 9.10 -14.10 -22.76
C LYS A 132 9.02 -15.19 -21.69
N LEU A 133 8.23 -14.95 -20.65
CA LEU A 133 8.04 -15.84 -19.50
C LEU A 133 6.82 -16.76 -19.64
N LYS A 134 6.05 -16.63 -20.72
CA LYS A 134 4.79 -17.37 -20.94
C LYS A 134 3.77 -17.15 -19.81
N ILE A 135 3.68 -15.91 -19.31
CA ILE A 135 2.68 -15.51 -18.31
C ILE A 135 1.32 -15.45 -19.00
N LYS A 136 0.38 -16.29 -18.58
CA LYS A 136 -0.95 -16.42 -19.20
C LYS A 136 -1.88 -15.27 -18.83
N THR A 137 -1.77 -14.78 -17.60
CA THR A 137 -2.68 -13.77 -17.05
C THR A 137 -1.89 -12.74 -16.29
N ILE A 138 -2.15 -11.47 -16.56
CA ILE A 138 -1.68 -10.36 -15.71
C ILE A 138 -2.87 -9.65 -15.11
N ARG A 139 -2.67 -9.16 -13.88
CA ARG A 139 -3.62 -8.32 -13.17
C ARG A 139 -2.97 -6.97 -12.97
N ILE A 140 -3.61 -5.92 -13.48
CA ILE A 140 -3.13 -4.55 -13.34
C ILE A 140 -4.15 -3.77 -12.54
N ILE A 141 -3.69 -2.89 -11.66
CA ILE A 141 -4.56 -2.05 -10.86
C ILE A 141 -4.32 -0.58 -11.17
N ASP A 142 -5.41 0.17 -11.32
CA ASP A 142 -5.40 1.62 -11.22
C ASP A 142 -6.24 2.05 -10.02
N SER A 143 -5.64 2.87 -9.16
CA SER A 143 -6.19 3.24 -7.86
C SER A 143 -6.19 4.75 -7.70
N PHE A 144 -6.86 5.23 -6.66
CA PHE A 144 -6.97 6.64 -6.34
C PHE A 144 -5.60 7.34 -6.28
N LYS A 145 -5.48 8.46 -7.00
CA LYS A 145 -4.26 9.27 -7.13
C LYS A 145 -4.49 10.74 -6.77
N ASN A 146 -5.57 11.05 -6.06
CA ASN A 146 -6.00 12.43 -5.84
C ASN A 146 -6.25 13.21 -7.15
N GLU A 147 -6.82 12.52 -8.14
CA GLU A 147 -7.21 13.04 -9.44
C GLU A 147 -8.68 12.67 -9.69
N ILE A 148 -9.41 13.52 -10.43
CA ILE A 148 -10.83 13.29 -10.78
C ILE A 148 -10.95 12.33 -11.97
N ASP A 149 -10.05 12.46 -12.94
CA ASP A 149 -10.07 11.68 -14.18
C ASP A 149 -9.41 10.30 -14.02
N ILE A 150 -9.75 9.38 -14.92
CA ILE A 150 -9.00 8.12 -15.07
C ILE A 150 -7.58 8.41 -15.57
N SER A 151 -6.61 7.68 -15.05
CA SER A 151 -5.21 7.91 -15.38
C SER A 151 -4.87 7.52 -16.83
N ILE A 152 -3.76 8.06 -17.35
CA ILE A 152 -3.21 7.66 -18.66
C ILE A 152 -2.93 6.15 -18.69
N TRP A 153 -2.50 5.58 -17.57
CA TRP A 153 -2.28 4.14 -17.43
C TRP A 153 -3.58 3.35 -17.66
N HIS A 154 -4.69 3.76 -17.05
CA HIS A 154 -6.01 3.19 -17.29
C HIS A 154 -6.41 3.28 -18.76
N GLN A 155 -6.30 4.47 -19.35
CA GLN A 155 -6.66 4.70 -20.76
C GLN A 155 -5.88 3.79 -21.72
N ASN A 156 -4.60 3.53 -21.42
CA ASN A 156 -3.77 2.63 -22.22
C ASN A 156 -4.21 1.17 -22.10
N ILE A 157 -4.60 0.73 -20.90
CA ILE A 157 -4.99 -0.65 -20.65
C ILE A 157 -6.34 -0.98 -21.31
N ILE A 158 -7.35 -0.12 -21.15
CA ILE A 158 -8.70 -0.39 -21.69
C ILE A 158 -8.72 -0.55 -23.21
N ARG A 159 -7.78 0.09 -23.93
CA ARG A 159 -7.61 -0.05 -25.38
C ARG A 159 -7.20 -1.46 -25.82
N ASN A 160 -6.78 -2.31 -24.88
CA ASN A 160 -6.40 -3.70 -25.11
C ASN A 160 -7.52 -4.69 -24.72
N ASN A 161 -8.75 -4.21 -24.57
CA ASN A 161 -9.95 -5.00 -24.25
C ASN A 161 -9.78 -5.97 -23.05
N PRO A 162 -9.34 -5.46 -21.88
CA PRO A 162 -9.20 -6.28 -20.67
C PRO A 162 -10.56 -6.67 -20.11
N LEU A 163 -10.60 -7.73 -19.29
CA LEU A 163 -11.70 -7.89 -18.35
C LEU A 163 -11.53 -6.86 -17.22
N LEU A 164 -12.58 -6.13 -16.88
CA LEU A 164 -12.55 -5.09 -15.85
C LEU A 164 -13.39 -5.51 -14.64
N ASN A 165 -12.76 -5.50 -13.48
CA ASN A 165 -13.42 -5.60 -12.18
C ASN A 165 -13.28 -4.28 -11.43
N VAL A 166 -14.38 -3.77 -10.86
CA VAL A 166 -14.36 -2.58 -10.02
C VAL A 166 -14.41 -3.01 -8.55
N LYS A 167 -13.38 -2.63 -7.80
CA LYS A 167 -13.31 -2.73 -6.35
C LYS A 167 -13.42 -1.33 -5.76
N TYR A 168 -13.57 -1.24 -4.44
CA TYR A 168 -13.71 0.03 -3.74
C TYR A 168 -12.80 0.09 -2.52
N ASP A 169 -12.17 1.24 -2.32
CA ASP A 169 -11.39 1.55 -1.11
C ASP A 169 -12.09 2.65 -0.29
N LEU A 170 -11.97 2.55 1.03
CA LEU A 170 -12.46 3.53 1.99
C LEU A 170 -11.37 4.56 2.28
N MET A 171 -11.69 5.82 1.98
CA MET A 171 -10.77 6.94 2.15
C MET A 171 -11.35 7.95 3.14
N LEU A 172 -10.49 8.55 3.95
CA LEU A 172 -10.80 9.75 4.73
C LEU A 172 -9.98 10.93 4.22
N ASN A 173 -10.68 11.97 3.79
CA ASN A 173 -10.08 13.28 3.51
C ASN A 173 -9.71 13.96 4.85
N LEU A 174 -8.44 14.28 5.01
CA LEU A 174 -7.89 14.90 6.21
C LEU A 174 -7.64 16.41 6.02
N ILE A 175 -8.06 17.03 4.92
CA ILE A 175 -7.97 18.49 4.72
C ILE A 175 -8.85 19.21 5.75
N ASP A 176 -10.08 18.73 5.94
CA ASP A 176 -11.05 19.28 6.89
C ASP A 176 -10.49 19.34 8.32
N ASP A 177 -10.97 20.28 9.13
CA ASP A 177 -10.58 20.37 10.53
C ASP A 177 -11.07 19.14 11.33
N LEU A 178 -10.39 18.85 12.44
CA LEU A 178 -10.65 17.65 13.23
C LEU A 178 -12.08 17.61 13.80
N LYS A 179 -12.72 18.76 14.08
CA LYS A 179 -14.11 18.78 14.57
C LYS A 179 -15.06 18.37 13.45
N SER A 180 -14.87 18.87 12.22
CA SER A 180 -15.66 18.48 11.06
C SER A 180 -15.51 16.99 10.75
N ILE A 181 -14.27 16.46 10.74
CA ILE A 181 -14.01 15.02 10.57
C ILE A 181 -14.75 14.21 11.62
N LYS A 182 -14.60 14.56 12.91
CA LYS A 182 -15.26 13.85 14.02
C LYS A 182 -16.78 13.93 13.95
N ARG A 183 -17.35 15.01 13.39
CA ARG A 183 -18.80 15.16 13.18
C ARG A 183 -19.35 14.14 12.18
N ASN A 184 -18.55 13.72 11.21
CA ASN A 184 -18.98 12.74 10.19
C ASN A 184 -18.87 11.28 10.66
N PHE A 185 -18.21 11.02 11.80
CA PHE A 185 -18.20 9.67 12.36
C PHE A 185 -19.62 9.21 12.73
N ARG A 186 -19.89 7.92 12.49
CA ARG A 186 -21.14 7.27 12.89
C ARG A 186 -21.41 7.47 14.39
N LYS A 187 -22.67 7.71 14.76
CA LYS A 187 -23.09 7.97 16.16
C LYS A 187 -22.58 6.89 17.12
N SER A 188 -22.71 5.61 16.76
CA SER A 188 -22.20 4.49 17.57
C SER A 188 -20.68 4.53 17.71
N SER A 189 -19.95 4.85 16.65
CA SER A 189 -18.50 4.99 16.69
C SER A 189 -18.05 6.09 17.65
N LYS A 190 -18.72 7.26 17.65
CA LYS A 190 -18.42 8.36 18.59
C LYS A 190 -18.56 7.94 20.06
N SER A 191 -19.64 7.24 20.40
CA SER A 191 -19.87 6.72 21.76
C SER A 191 -18.76 5.76 22.18
N LEU A 192 -18.38 4.84 21.29
CA LEU A 192 -17.32 3.87 21.53
C LEU A 192 -15.94 4.53 21.70
N ILE A 193 -15.63 5.56 20.90
CA ILE A 193 -14.38 6.34 21.02
C ILE A 193 -14.31 7.01 22.41
N ASN A 194 -15.38 7.70 22.82
CA ASN A 194 -15.41 8.38 24.13
C ASN A 194 -15.27 7.39 25.28
N LYS A 195 -15.93 6.23 25.19
CA LYS A 195 -15.80 5.15 26.17
C LYS A 195 -14.36 4.63 26.20
N GLY A 196 -13.74 4.43 25.04
CA GLY A 196 -12.40 3.89 24.92
C GLY A 196 -11.33 4.80 25.50
N TYR A 197 -11.43 6.12 25.28
CA TYR A 197 -10.52 7.09 25.91
C TYR A 197 -10.60 7.14 27.44
N LYS A 198 -11.70 6.66 28.04
CA LYS A 198 -11.84 6.56 29.51
C LYS A 198 -11.26 5.25 30.07
N ILE A 199 -11.26 4.18 29.28
CA ILE A 199 -10.86 2.84 29.72
C ILE A 199 -9.38 2.57 29.44
N TRP A 200 -8.87 3.07 28.33
CA TRP A 200 -7.53 2.72 27.85
C TRP A 200 -6.54 3.85 28.04
N ASN A 201 -5.32 3.50 28.44
CA ASN A 201 -4.18 4.39 28.33
C ASN A 201 -3.70 4.36 26.87
N VAL A 202 -4.04 5.41 26.11
CA VAL A 202 -3.77 5.50 24.67
C VAL A 202 -2.39 6.12 24.44
N LYS A 203 -1.50 5.37 23.80
CA LYS A 203 -0.12 5.79 23.51
C LYS A 203 0.17 5.81 22.01
N VAL A 204 1.18 6.59 21.64
CA VAL A 204 1.68 6.69 20.26
C VAL A 204 3.20 6.54 20.28
N MET A 205 3.69 5.57 19.52
CA MET A 205 5.11 5.33 19.30
C MET A 205 5.52 5.97 17.97
N GLU A 206 6.07 7.18 18.05
CA GLU A 206 6.75 7.85 16.93
C GLU A 206 8.28 7.71 17.02
N ASN A 207 8.78 7.38 18.23
CA ASN A 207 10.16 6.98 18.48
C ASN A 207 10.15 5.56 19.02
N LEU A 208 11.12 4.74 18.62
CA LEU A 208 11.13 3.33 18.94
C LEU A 208 11.33 3.08 20.44
N ASP A 209 10.33 2.47 21.08
CA ASP A 209 10.47 1.73 22.33
C ASP A 209 10.56 0.23 21.98
N LYS A 210 11.73 -0.37 22.23
CA LYS A 210 11.97 -1.78 21.88
C LYS A 210 11.08 -2.74 22.67
N SER A 211 10.86 -2.48 23.96
CA SER A 211 10.08 -3.36 24.83
C SER A 211 8.62 -3.36 24.39
N LYS A 212 8.05 -2.18 24.14
CA LYS A 212 6.66 -2.05 23.67
C LYS A 212 6.47 -2.58 22.25
N TRP A 213 7.50 -2.47 21.40
CA TRP A 213 7.48 -3.07 20.07
C TRP A 213 7.43 -4.60 20.11
N GLU A 214 8.24 -5.22 20.97
CA GLU A 214 8.22 -6.67 21.17
C GLU A 214 6.88 -7.13 21.77
N GLU A 215 6.33 -6.37 22.71
CA GLU A 215 5.00 -6.64 23.28
C GLU A 215 3.90 -6.61 22.20
N PHE A 216 3.94 -5.63 21.29
CA PHE A 216 3.00 -5.55 20.15
C PHE A 216 3.12 -6.75 19.21
N ILE A 217 4.35 -7.18 18.89
CA ILE A 217 4.60 -8.37 18.07
C ILE A 217 4.07 -9.63 18.76
N ASN A 218 4.33 -9.77 20.06
CA ASN A 218 3.87 -10.92 20.86
C ASN A 218 2.34 -10.98 20.92
N LEU A 219 1.67 -9.84 21.07
CA LEU A 219 0.22 -9.76 20.99
C LEU A 219 -0.27 -10.23 19.60
N HIS A 220 0.39 -9.81 18.52
CA HIS A 220 0.04 -10.25 17.18
C HIS A 220 0.16 -11.76 17.03
N PHE A 221 1.27 -12.37 17.47
CA PHE A 221 1.43 -13.83 17.44
C PHE A 221 0.35 -14.56 18.25
N LYS A 222 0.04 -14.07 19.45
CA LYS A 222 -1.00 -14.65 20.30
C LYS A 222 -2.38 -14.59 19.63
N VAL A 223 -2.72 -13.47 19.00
CA VAL A 223 -4.02 -13.26 18.35
C VAL A 223 -4.13 -14.02 17.03
N SER A 224 -3.04 -14.14 16.26
CA SER A 224 -3.05 -14.89 14.99
C SER A 224 -3.02 -16.39 15.19
N GLY A 225 -2.49 -16.89 16.32
CA GLY A 225 -2.32 -18.31 16.63
C GLY A 225 -1.23 -19.00 15.79
N LYS A 226 -0.63 -18.29 14.83
CA LYS A 226 0.44 -18.77 13.96
C LYS A 226 1.36 -17.62 13.55
N LYS A 227 2.62 -17.93 13.23
CA LYS A 227 3.55 -16.98 12.62
C LYS A 227 3.10 -16.70 11.18
N THR A 228 2.46 -15.55 10.94
CA THR A 228 1.93 -15.19 9.61
C THR A 228 2.91 -14.40 8.74
N ARG A 229 4.09 -14.04 9.27
CA ARG A 229 5.14 -13.29 8.57
C ARG A 229 6.53 -13.51 9.20
N SER A 230 7.60 -13.23 8.46
CA SER A 230 8.98 -13.42 8.93
C SER A 230 9.43 -12.34 9.92
N ASN A 231 10.50 -12.62 10.69
CA ASN A 231 11.08 -11.61 11.59
C ASN A 231 11.59 -10.39 10.80
N LYS A 232 12.14 -10.61 9.59
CA LYS A 232 12.60 -9.55 8.71
C LYS A 232 11.49 -8.57 8.34
N THR A 233 10.26 -9.04 8.07
CA THR A 233 9.13 -8.12 7.84
C THR A 233 8.84 -7.23 9.05
N TRP A 234 8.97 -7.76 10.28
CA TRP A 234 8.84 -6.95 11.50
C TRP A 234 9.98 -5.95 11.66
N ASP A 235 11.21 -6.34 11.34
CA ASP A 235 12.36 -5.44 11.36
C ASP A 235 12.20 -4.28 10.35
N ILE A 236 11.60 -4.54 9.19
CA ILE A 236 11.26 -3.50 8.21
C ILE A 236 10.22 -2.53 8.77
N LEU A 237 9.13 -3.02 9.39
CA LEU A 237 8.12 -2.16 10.01
C LEU A 237 8.71 -1.32 11.16
N LYS A 238 9.58 -1.93 11.99
CA LYS A 238 10.35 -1.24 13.02
C LYS A 238 11.22 -0.14 12.42
N LYS A 239 11.88 -0.41 11.29
CA LYS A 239 12.72 0.57 10.59
C LYS A 239 11.91 1.77 10.10
N GLN A 240 10.67 1.56 9.62
CA GLN A 240 9.80 2.66 9.21
C GLN A 240 9.49 3.65 10.35
N ILE A 241 9.31 3.17 11.58
CA ILE A 241 9.17 4.06 12.76
C ILE A 241 10.47 4.85 12.97
N GLN A 242 11.62 4.17 12.95
CA GLN A 242 12.93 4.82 13.17
C GLN A 242 13.25 5.90 12.13
N VAL A 243 12.81 5.73 10.88
CA VAL A 243 13.01 6.72 9.81
C VAL A 243 11.86 7.72 9.70
N LYS A 244 10.92 7.71 10.66
CA LYS A 244 9.76 8.61 10.72
C LYS A 244 8.82 8.51 9.51
N GLU A 245 8.71 7.32 8.90
CA GLU A 245 7.74 6.99 7.84
C GLU A 245 6.54 6.18 8.38
N ALA A 246 6.52 5.89 9.68
CA ALA A 246 5.44 5.18 10.33
C ALA A 246 5.30 5.59 11.80
N PHE A 247 4.15 5.26 12.38
CA PHE A 247 3.89 5.32 13.81
C PHE A 247 2.99 4.15 14.23
N LEU A 248 3.10 3.77 15.50
CA LEU A 248 2.22 2.78 16.11
C LEU A 248 1.32 3.49 17.14
N VAL A 249 0.01 3.31 17.03
CA VAL A 249 -0.93 3.64 18.10
C VAL A 249 -1.21 2.37 18.86
N TYR A 250 -1.08 2.39 20.19
CA TYR A 250 -1.37 1.22 21.02
C TYR A 250 -2.12 1.60 22.29
N LEU A 251 -2.84 0.62 22.83
CA LEU A 251 -3.69 0.73 23.99
C LEU A 251 -3.13 -0.13 25.10
N GLU A 252 -2.92 0.48 26.27
CA GLU A 252 -2.53 -0.21 27.48
C GLU A 252 -3.71 -0.36 28.43
N ASP A 253 -3.78 -1.51 29.12
CA ASP A 253 -4.66 -1.72 30.26
C ASP A 253 -4.12 -1.03 31.54
N ASP A 254 -4.82 -1.21 32.66
CA ASP A 254 -4.46 -0.71 33.98
C ASP A 254 -3.14 -1.29 34.52
N LYS A 255 -2.65 -2.38 33.92
CA LYS A 255 -1.38 -3.05 34.25
C LYS A 255 -0.27 -2.67 33.27
N ASN A 256 -0.46 -1.62 32.46
CA ASN A 256 0.46 -1.17 31.43
C ASN A 256 0.79 -2.24 30.37
N LYS A 257 -0.11 -3.19 30.11
CA LYS A 257 0.07 -4.20 29.05
C LYS A 257 -0.67 -3.81 27.79
N ILE A 258 -0.04 -4.01 26.62
CA ILE A 258 -0.64 -3.76 25.32
C ILE A 258 -1.79 -4.75 25.09
N VAL A 259 -3.00 -4.22 24.98
CA VAL A 259 -4.23 -4.99 24.69
C VAL A 259 -4.73 -4.79 23.25
N GLY A 260 -4.18 -3.81 22.54
CA GLY A 260 -4.45 -3.61 21.12
C GLY A 260 -3.62 -2.49 20.52
N GLY A 261 -3.54 -2.46 19.18
CA GLY A 261 -2.80 -1.43 18.47
C GLY A 261 -2.96 -1.49 16.96
N GLY A 262 -2.58 -0.39 16.33
CA GLY A 262 -2.59 -0.19 14.89
C GLY A 262 -1.28 0.44 14.43
N PHE A 263 -0.62 -0.20 13.46
CA PHE A 263 0.55 0.33 12.77
C PHE A 263 0.13 1.06 11.50
N PHE A 264 0.66 2.26 11.34
CA PHE A 264 0.35 3.15 10.24
C PHE A 264 1.64 3.64 9.59
N ASN A 265 1.81 3.39 8.29
CA ASN A 265 2.86 4.04 7.52
C ASN A 265 2.26 5.20 6.72
N PHE A 266 3.09 6.15 6.34
CA PHE A 266 2.63 7.33 5.62
C PHE A 266 3.69 7.88 4.67
N SER A 267 3.21 8.43 3.57
CA SER A 267 3.92 9.41 2.76
C SER A 267 3.54 10.82 3.20
N LYS A 268 4.05 11.83 2.51
CA LYS A 268 3.58 13.22 2.69
C LYS A 268 2.07 13.37 2.39
N TYR A 269 1.52 12.56 1.49
CA TYR A 269 0.17 12.74 0.97
C TYR A 269 -0.84 11.77 1.59
N GLU A 270 -0.42 10.54 1.87
CA GLU A 270 -1.29 9.45 2.24
C GLU A 270 -0.80 8.75 3.50
N CYS A 271 -1.71 8.29 4.35
CA CYS A 271 -1.45 7.29 5.38
C CYS A 271 -2.18 6.00 5.06
N SER A 272 -1.60 4.85 5.41
CA SER A 272 -2.22 3.53 5.27
C SER A 272 -2.21 2.78 6.58
N TYR A 273 -3.32 2.09 6.88
CA TYR A 273 -3.44 1.19 8.01
C TYR A 273 -2.96 -0.22 7.66
N ARG A 274 -1.77 -0.58 8.14
CA ARG A 274 -1.04 -1.78 7.68
C ARG A 274 -1.20 -2.99 8.58
N VAL A 275 -1.20 -2.77 9.90
CA VAL A 275 -1.30 -3.86 10.88
C VAL A 275 -2.26 -3.45 11.97
N GLY A 276 -3.27 -4.28 12.20
CA GLY A 276 -4.18 -4.17 13.33
C GLY A 276 -4.11 -5.43 14.17
N VAL A 277 -3.89 -5.28 15.46
CA VAL A 277 -3.95 -6.39 16.41
C VAL A 277 -4.70 -5.95 17.65
N TYR A 278 -5.64 -6.79 18.09
CA TYR A 278 -6.50 -6.51 19.22
C TYR A 278 -6.72 -7.81 19.99
N SER A 279 -6.67 -7.76 21.32
CA SER A 279 -6.94 -8.92 22.18
C SER A 279 -8.38 -9.38 21.98
N ARG A 280 -8.57 -10.64 21.55
CA ARG A 280 -9.89 -11.21 21.22
C ARG A 280 -10.85 -11.22 22.41
N ASN A 281 -10.32 -11.41 23.61
CA ASN A 281 -11.11 -11.46 24.86
C ASN A 281 -11.67 -10.09 25.27
N LEU A 282 -11.32 -9.02 24.55
CA LEU A 282 -11.72 -7.65 24.84
C LEU A 282 -12.46 -7.02 23.65
N PHE A 283 -13.00 -7.82 22.73
CA PHE A 283 -13.73 -7.33 21.55
C PHE A 283 -15.08 -6.69 21.90
N ASP A 284 -15.61 -6.94 23.10
CA ASP A 284 -16.75 -6.21 23.68
C ASP A 284 -16.37 -4.77 24.09
N LYS A 285 -15.07 -4.44 24.12
CA LYS A 285 -14.54 -3.12 24.44
C LYS A 285 -14.10 -2.37 23.17
N PRO A 286 -14.08 -1.01 23.21
CA PRO A 286 -13.84 -0.20 22.01
C PRO A 286 -12.34 -0.05 21.67
N LEU A 287 -11.64 -1.17 21.40
CA LEU A 287 -10.21 -1.15 21.08
C LEU A 287 -9.93 -0.46 19.73
N GLY A 288 -10.43 -1.04 18.64
CA GLY A 288 -10.17 -0.54 17.27
C GLY A 288 -10.67 0.89 17.07
N HIS A 289 -11.82 1.24 17.64
CA HIS A 289 -12.37 2.58 17.53
C HIS A 289 -11.43 3.65 18.11
N THR A 290 -10.84 3.35 19.28
CA THR A 290 -9.91 4.26 19.97
C THR A 290 -8.61 4.42 19.18
N VAL A 291 -8.07 3.30 18.69
CA VAL A 291 -6.85 3.30 17.86
C VAL A 291 -7.04 4.15 16.60
N GLN A 292 -8.14 3.94 15.87
CA GLN A 292 -8.44 4.69 14.64
C GLN A 292 -8.62 6.18 14.92
N ALA A 293 -9.38 6.55 15.96
CA ALA A 293 -9.59 7.94 16.34
C ALA A 293 -8.27 8.65 16.70
N LYS A 294 -7.40 8.00 17.48
CA LYS A 294 -6.08 8.54 17.83
C LYS A 294 -5.17 8.63 16.60
N ALA A 295 -5.20 7.64 15.71
CA ALA A 295 -4.41 7.67 14.48
C ALA A 295 -4.77 8.87 13.60
N ILE A 296 -6.07 9.16 13.43
CA ILE A 296 -6.56 10.33 12.69
C ILE A 296 -6.04 11.64 13.30
N GLU A 297 -6.00 11.75 14.64
CA GLU A 297 -5.43 12.92 15.33
C GLU A 297 -3.93 13.09 15.01
N ILE A 298 -3.17 12.00 14.97
CA ILE A 298 -1.74 12.02 14.61
C ILE A 298 -1.55 12.39 13.13
N MET A 299 -2.35 11.82 12.23
CA MET A 299 -2.28 12.13 10.80
C MET A 299 -2.56 13.61 10.53
N LYS A 300 -3.53 14.22 11.24
CA LYS A 300 -3.78 15.67 11.19
C LYS A 300 -2.59 16.50 11.64
N LYS A 301 -1.93 16.13 12.74
CA LYS A 301 -0.70 16.82 13.21
C LYS A 301 0.45 16.70 12.21
N LYS A 302 0.50 15.61 11.44
CA LYS A 302 1.48 15.37 10.38
C LYS A 302 1.12 16.00 9.04
N LEU A 303 -0.01 16.71 8.95
CA LEU A 303 -0.48 17.36 7.72
C LEU A 303 -0.68 16.39 6.54
N ILE A 304 -1.06 15.14 6.84
CA ILE A 304 -1.40 14.15 5.83
C ILE A 304 -2.75 14.52 5.20
N ILE A 305 -2.90 14.31 3.89
CA ILE A 305 -4.08 14.74 3.12
C ILE A 305 -5.13 13.62 3.06
N TRP A 306 -4.68 12.38 2.86
CA TRP A 306 -5.56 11.23 2.71
C TRP A 306 -5.21 10.14 3.69
N TYR A 307 -6.22 9.50 4.27
CA TYR A 307 -6.06 8.26 5.02
C TYR A 307 -6.77 7.13 4.29
N ASN A 308 -5.99 6.20 3.75
CA ASN A 308 -6.46 4.96 3.15
C ASN A 308 -6.73 3.94 4.25
N ILE A 309 -8.01 3.73 4.55
CA ILE A 309 -8.50 2.83 5.59
C ILE A 309 -8.50 1.38 5.06
N GLY A 310 -8.47 1.20 3.74
CA GLY A 310 -8.43 -0.07 3.02
C GLY A 310 -9.77 -0.43 2.34
N PRO A 311 -9.92 -1.69 1.89
CA PRO A 311 -11.02 -2.08 1.01
C PRO A 311 -12.41 -2.01 1.68
N ASP A 312 -13.42 -1.69 0.86
CA ASP A 312 -14.86 -1.88 1.13
C ASP A 312 -15.32 -3.16 0.42
N TYR A 313 -15.78 -4.15 1.19
CA TYR A 313 -16.28 -5.42 0.69
C TYR A 313 -17.80 -5.38 0.52
N PHE A 314 -18.27 -5.67 -0.69
CA PHE A 314 -19.70 -5.74 -1.02
C PHE A 314 -20.11 -7.18 -1.35
N GLU A 315 -21.36 -7.53 -1.05
CA GLU A 315 -21.88 -8.88 -1.27
C GLU A 315 -21.93 -9.31 -2.74
N PHE A 316 -21.93 -8.35 -3.68
CA PHE A 316 -21.93 -8.63 -5.12
C PHE A 316 -20.55 -8.97 -5.70
N TYR A 317 -19.49 -8.89 -4.91
CA TYR A 317 -18.16 -9.29 -5.39
C TYR A 317 -18.08 -10.79 -5.64
N ASP A 318 -17.22 -11.16 -6.59
CA ASP A 318 -16.86 -12.55 -6.89
C ASP A 318 -15.34 -12.74 -6.72
N PRO A 319 -14.87 -13.59 -5.79
CA PRO A 319 -15.67 -14.40 -4.86
C PRO A 319 -16.41 -13.55 -3.82
N LYS A 320 -17.56 -14.08 -3.36
CA LYS A 320 -18.35 -13.43 -2.32
C LYS A 320 -17.53 -13.28 -1.03
N PRO A 321 -17.43 -12.07 -0.46
CA PRO A 321 -16.72 -11.85 0.80
C PRO A 321 -17.45 -12.54 1.95
N ASN A 322 -16.67 -13.01 2.93
CA ASN A 322 -17.23 -13.64 4.12
C ASN A 322 -17.76 -12.59 5.12
N GLU A 323 -18.54 -13.05 6.12
CA GLU A 323 -19.12 -12.18 7.15
C GLU A 323 -18.08 -11.33 7.89
N LYS A 324 -16.87 -11.87 8.08
CA LYS A 324 -15.77 -11.15 8.73
C LYS A 324 -15.29 -9.98 7.86
N GLU A 325 -15.16 -10.16 6.56
CA GLU A 325 -14.76 -9.10 5.61
C GLU A 325 -15.82 -7.98 5.52
N ILE A 326 -17.10 -8.36 5.49
CA ILE A 326 -18.22 -7.40 5.54
C ILE A 326 -18.20 -6.62 6.86
N SER A 327 -18.02 -7.31 8.00
CA SER A 327 -17.94 -6.69 9.33
C SER A 327 -16.75 -5.72 9.45
N ILE A 328 -15.58 -6.10 8.93
CA ILE A 328 -14.41 -5.22 8.86
C ILE A 328 -14.71 -3.97 8.04
N SER A 329 -15.36 -4.11 6.89
CA SER A 329 -15.76 -2.98 6.04
C SER A 329 -16.72 -2.04 6.77
N TYR A 330 -17.76 -2.60 7.40
CA TYR A 330 -18.72 -1.84 8.19
C TYR A 330 -18.09 -1.07 9.36
N PHE A 331 -17.07 -1.66 10.00
CA PHE A 331 -16.27 -0.97 11.01
C PHE A 331 -15.48 0.20 10.41
N LYS A 332 -14.70 -0.06 9.35
CA LYS A 332 -13.84 0.92 8.68
C LYS A 332 -14.63 2.10 8.11
N LYS A 333 -15.79 1.83 7.52
CA LYS A 333 -16.70 2.82 6.94
C LYS A 333 -17.21 3.83 7.97
N GLY A 334 -17.18 3.48 9.26
CA GLY A 334 -17.49 4.42 10.34
C GLY A 334 -16.49 5.58 10.48
N PHE A 335 -15.33 5.51 9.80
CA PHE A 335 -14.24 6.50 9.83
C PHE A 335 -13.96 7.12 8.45
N SER A 336 -14.56 6.62 7.37
CA SER A 336 -14.32 7.14 6.02
C SER A 336 -15.20 8.35 5.72
N SER A 337 -14.75 9.18 4.79
CA SER A 337 -15.60 10.22 4.17
C SER A 337 -15.89 9.94 2.70
N HIS A 338 -15.11 9.05 2.05
CA HIS A 338 -15.22 8.73 0.64
C HIS A 338 -15.11 7.22 0.42
N ILE A 339 -15.77 6.77 -0.65
CA ILE A 339 -15.59 5.44 -1.25
C ILE A 339 -15.05 5.70 -2.65
N VAL A 340 -13.85 5.22 -2.95
CA VAL A 340 -13.19 5.48 -4.24
C VAL A 340 -13.06 4.18 -5.02
N PRO A 341 -13.26 4.21 -6.35
CA PRO A 341 -13.09 3.02 -7.17
C PRO A 341 -11.61 2.65 -7.30
N LYS A 342 -11.37 1.34 -7.37
CA LYS A 342 -10.09 0.71 -7.67
C LYS A 342 -10.33 -0.26 -8.83
N TYR A 343 -9.76 0.04 -9.98
CA TYR A 343 -10.00 -0.70 -11.22
C TYR A 343 -8.97 -1.82 -11.36
N GLU A 344 -9.41 -3.07 -11.30
CA GLU A 344 -8.60 -4.24 -11.59
C GLU A 344 -8.85 -4.70 -13.03
N PHE A 345 -7.80 -4.66 -13.84
CA PHE A 345 -7.80 -5.14 -15.21
C PHE A 345 -7.15 -6.52 -15.27
N ILE A 346 -7.84 -7.49 -15.87
CA ILE A 346 -7.32 -8.83 -16.11
C ILE A 346 -7.10 -8.96 -17.63
N ILE A 347 -5.84 -9.11 -18.01
CA ILE A 347 -5.44 -9.34 -19.40
C ILE A 347 -4.99 -10.79 -19.52
N LYS A 348 -5.60 -11.51 -20.46
CA LYS A 348 -5.26 -12.88 -20.80
C LYS A 348 -4.42 -12.88 -22.08
N PHE A 349 -3.20 -13.39 -22.00
CA PHE A 349 -2.37 -13.64 -23.17
C PHE A 349 -2.76 -14.98 -23.79
N LYS A 350 -2.72 -15.03 -25.13
CA LYS A 350 -3.01 -16.25 -25.91
C LYS A 350 -1.84 -17.22 -25.85
#